data_AF-A0A348NQR5-F1
#
_entry.id   AF-A0A348NQR5-F1
#
_cell.length_a   1.000
_cell.length_b   1.000
_cell.length_c   1.000
_cell.angle_alpha   90.00
_cell.angle_beta   90.00
_cell.angle_gamma   90.00
#
_symmetry.space_group_name_H-M   'P 1'
#
loop_
_entity.id
_entity.type
_entity.pdbx_description
1 polymer ?
#
loop_
_entity_poly.entity_id
_entity_poly.type
_entity_poly.pdbx_seq_one_letter_code
_entity_poly.pdbx_strand_id
1 'polypeptide(L)'
;NFLREYGLMDHFKLNIETNHATLAGHTMEHELTVCNNANMLGSVDANRGDELIGWDTDQFPTDIYLTTQVMLCILEMGGLTTGGLNFDAKRRRESHEPIDLMHAHIGGMDAFARGLKVAAAIRRDGRMSDFVQARYSTFDKDIGAKIEAGEVGFEDLEKYALSNPEPIVASGRQERMENLLNEFI
;
A
#
# COMPACT_ATOMS: atom_id res chain seq x y z
N ASN A 1 -12.08 9.28 -8.37
CA ASN A 1 -12.76 9.79 -9.60
C ASN A 1 -13.66 10.99 -9.34
N PHE A 2 -14.59 10.94 -8.37
CA PHE A 2 -15.47 12.08 -8.03
C PHE A 2 -14.74 13.43 -7.91
N LEU A 3 -13.70 13.52 -7.07
CA LEU A 3 -12.94 14.77 -6.88
C LEU A 3 -12.29 15.29 -8.19
N ARG A 4 -11.89 14.40 -9.10
CA ARG A 4 -11.32 14.77 -10.39
C ARG A 4 -12.37 15.37 -11.31
N GLU A 5 -13.53 14.71 -11.41
CA GLU A 5 -14.66 15.17 -12.24
C GLU A 5 -15.11 16.58 -11.87
N TYR A 6 -15.16 16.87 -10.57
CA TYR A 6 -15.63 18.16 -10.06
C TYR A 6 -14.51 19.18 -9.80
N GLY A 7 -13.28 18.92 -10.24
CA GLY A 7 -12.16 19.87 -10.11
C GLY A 7 -11.76 20.17 -8.66
N LEU A 8 -11.92 19.20 -7.75
CA LEU A 8 -11.70 19.35 -6.31
C LEU A 8 -10.35 18.78 -5.81
N MET A 9 -9.53 18.26 -6.72
CA MET A 9 -8.27 17.58 -6.37
C MET A 9 -7.26 18.47 -5.62
N ASP A 10 -7.30 19.79 -5.84
CA ASP A 10 -6.41 20.75 -5.18
C ASP A 10 -6.91 21.18 -3.78
N HIS A 11 -8.14 20.82 -3.42
CA HIS A 11 -8.79 21.24 -2.17
C HIS A 11 -8.93 20.11 -1.15
N PHE A 12 -8.81 18.86 -1.59
CA PHE A 12 -9.04 17.69 -0.75
C PHE A 12 -7.88 16.70 -0.82
N LYS A 13 -7.72 15.95 0.26
CA LYS A 13 -6.97 14.70 0.32
C LYS A 13 -7.89 13.64 0.92
N LEU A 14 -7.53 12.37 0.73
CA LEU A 14 -8.28 11.24 1.25
C LEU A 14 -7.74 10.85 2.63
N ASN A 15 -8.66 10.61 3.56
CA ASN A 15 -8.39 9.93 4.80
C ASN A 15 -8.82 8.47 4.62
N ILE A 16 -7.87 7.54 4.73
CA ILE A 16 -8.12 6.13 4.41
C ILE A 16 -8.18 5.33 5.70
N GLU A 17 -9.21 4.51 5.83
CA GLU A 17 -9.44 3.66 6.98
C GLU A 17 -9.36 2.19 6.58
N THR A 18 -8.70 1.37 7.42
CA THR A 18 -8.45 -0.04 7.09
C THR A 18 -9.74 -0.86 7.00
N ASN A 19 -10.67 -0.69 7.95
CA ASN A 19 -11.93 -1.46 7.91
C ASN A 19 -12.81 -1.06 6.71
N HIS A 20 -12.81 0.22 6.31
CA HIS A 20 -13.48 0.66 5.07
C HIS A 20 -12.84 0.04 3.82
N ALA A 21 -11.51 -0.02 3.76
CA ALA A 21 -10.81 -0.66 2.64
C ALA A 21 -11.25 -2.12 2.46
N THR A 22 -11.25 -2.90 3.53
CA THR A 22 -11.62 -4.32 3.46
C THR A 22 -13.11 -4.53 3.17
N LEU A 23 -13.99 -3.68 3.70
CA LEU A 23 -15.42 -3.70 3.36
C LEU A 23 -15.69 -3.38 1.87
N ALA A 24 -14.85 -2.55 1.26
CA ALA A 24 -14.89 -2.28 -0.19
C ALA A 24 -14.30 -3.43 -1.04
N GLY A 25 -13.78 -4.49 -0.42
CA GLY A 25 -13.14 -5.62 -1.10
C GLY A 25 -11.70 -5.33 -1.50
N HIS A 26 -11.02 -4.44 -0.79
CA HIS A 26 -9.65 -4.03 -1.06
C HIS A 26 -8.75 -4.25 0.16
N THR A 27 -7.46 -4.48 -0.06
CA THR A 27 -6.49 -4.40 1.04
C THR A 27 -6.19 -2.94 1.35
N MET A 28 -5.73 -2.66 2.57
CA MET A 28 -5.27 -1.32 2.93
C MET A 28 -4.05 -0.89 2.07
N GLU A 29 -3.16 -1.83 1.74
CA GLU A 29 -2.03 -1.61 0.83
C GLU A 29 -2.50 -1.12 -0.55
N HIS A 30 -3.59 -1.69 -1.08
CA HIS A 30 -4.17 -1.27 -2.34
C HIS A 30 -4.65 0.19 -2.28
N GLU A 31 -5.48 0.53 -1.30
CA GLU A 31 -6.05 1.88 -1.17
C GLU A 31 -4.95 2.92 -1.01
N LEU A 32 -3.93 2.63 -0.19
CA LEU A 32 -2.79 3.52 0.01
C LEU A 32 -1.94 3.67 -1.26
N THR A 33 -1.69 2.60 -1.99
CA THR A 33 -0.94 2.64 -3.26
C THR A 33 -1.67 3.47 -4.31
N VAL A 34 -2.98 3.28 -4.44
CA VAL A 34 -3.83 4.08 -5.35
C VAL A 34 -3.79 5.56 -4.96
N CYS A 35 -3.90 5.86 -3.67
CA CYS A 35 -3.82 7.23 -3.16
C CYS A 35 -2.43 7.85 -3.39
N ASN A 36 -1.35 7.11 -3.15
CA ASN A 36 0.02 7.58 -3.36
C ASN A 36 0.28 7.90 -4.83
N ASN A 37 -0.09 7.00 -5.74
CA ASN A 37 0.07 7.20 -7.18
C ASN A 37 -0.73 8.39 -7.71
N ALA A 38 -1.86 8.72 -7.08
CA ALA A 38 -2.65 9.90 -7.40
C ALA A 38 -2.20 11.17 -6.65
N ASN A 39 -1.21 11.08 -5.76
CA ASN A 39 -0.85 12.12 -4.80
C ASN A 39 -2.07 12.62 -4.00
N MET A 40 -2.91 11.71 -3.51
CA MET A 40 -4.16 12.02 -2.81
C MET A 40 -4.22 11.52 -1.38
N LEU A 41 -3.22 10.80 -0.87
CA LEU A 41 -3.22 10.40 0.54
C LEU A 41 -3.05 11.65 1.42
N GLY A 42 -3.94 11.82 2.39
CA GLY A 42 -3.88 12.90 3.38
C GLY A 42 -3.56 12.38 4.78
N SER A 43 -4.30 11.37 5.23
CA SER A 43 -4.21 10.81 6.58
C SER A 43 -4.71 9.36 6.60
N VAL A 44 -4.50 8.65 7.70
CA VAL A 44 -4.94 7.27 7.89
C VAL A 44 -5.66 7.09 9.21
N ASP A 45 -6.80 6.42 9.16
CA ASP A 45 -7.45 5.84 10.33
C ASP A 45 -6.96 4.40 10.54
N ALA A 46 -6.23 4.23 11.63
CA ALA A 46 -5.54 3.04 12.07
C ALA A 46 -6.48 2.13 12.85
N ASN A 47 -7.19 1.26 12.13
CA ASN A 47 -8.02 0.20 12.71
C ASN A 47 -7.88 -1.09 11.91
N ARG A 48 -8.77 -2.06 12.13
CA ARG A 48 -8.94 -3.23 11.28
C ARG A 48 -10.38 -3.71 11.34
N GLY A 49 -10.77 -4.40 10.28
CA GLY A 49 -11.98 -5.22 10.27
C GLY A 49 -11.74 -6.65 10.71
N ASP A 50 -12.77 -7.44 10.45
CA ASP A 50 -12.70 -8.90 10.40
C ASP A 50 -13.25 -9.31 9.02
N GLU A 51 -12.41 -9.91 8.19
CA GLU A 51 -12.75 -10.22 6.80
C GLU A 51 -13.84 -11.29 6.66
N LEU A 52 -14.15 -12.01 7.74
CA LEU A 52 -15.27 -12.95 7.80
C LEU A 52 -16.58 -12.27 8.25
N ILE A 53 -16.53 -10.97 8.54
CA ILE A 53 -17.62 -10.16 9.08
C ILE A 53 -17.84 -8.93 8.19
N GLY A 54 -18.90 -8.93 7.40
CA GLY A 54 -19.20 -7.89 6.40
C GLY A 54 -19.78 -6.58 6.96
N TRP A 55 -19.35 -6.15 8.15
CA TRP A 55 -19.68 -4.84 8.70
C TRP A 55 -18.52 -4.23 9.47
N ASP A 56 -18.61 -2.95 9.75
CA ASP A 56 -17.55 -2.18 10.38
C ASP A 56 -17.39 -2.54 11.87
N THR A 57 -16.22 -3.07 12.22
CA THR A 57 -15.95 -3.58 13.57
C THR A 57 -15.05 -2.63 14.36
N ASP A 58 -14.33 -1.73 13.70
CA ASP A 58 -13.44 -0.69 14.24
C ASP A 58 -12.52 -1.28 15.32
N GLN A 59 -11.90 -2.43 15.03
CA GLN A 59 -10.96 -3.05 15.96
C GLN A 59 -9.64 -2.28 15.96
N PHE A 60 -8.99 -2.21 17.12
CA PHE A 60 -7.62 -1.71 17.17
C PHE A 60 -6.71 -2.61 16.31
N PRO A 61 -5.76 -2.02 15.58
CA PRO A 61 -4.89 -2.75 14.67
C PRO A 61 -3.84 -3.50 15.48
N THR A 62 -3.79 -4.83 15.33
CA THR A 62 -2.82 -5.69 16.06
C THR A 62 -2.02 -6.60 15.14
N ASP A 63 -2.32 -6.60 13.85
CA ASP A 63 -1.63 -7.40 12.86
C ASP A 63 -0.36 -6.68 12.36
N ILE A 64 0.78 -7.33 12.54
CA ILE A 64 2.08 -6.80 12.14
C ILE A 64 2.26 -6.80 10.62
N TYR A 65 1.62 -7.72 9.89
CA TYR A 65 1.63 -7.71 8.43
C TYR A 65 0.96 -6.45 7.90
N LEU A 66 -0.29 -6.21 8.32
CA LEU A 66 -1.06 -5.02 7.98
C LEU A 66 -0.29 -3.74 8.28
N THR A 67 0.18 -3.58 9.52
CA THR A 67 0.88 -2.34 9.92
C THR A 67 2.21 -2.16 9.17
N THR A 68 2.92 -3.24 8.86
CA THR A 68 4.13 -3.17 8.00
C THR A 68 3.80 -2.71 6.59
N GLN A 69 2.76 -3.27 5.96
CA GLN A 69 2.33 -2.89 4.61
C GLN A 69 1.89 -1.43 4.55
N VAL A 70 1.10 -0.97 5.52
CA VAL A 70 0.70 0.44 5.64
C VAL A 70 1.92 1.34 5.73
N MET A 71 2.88 0.99 6.59
CA MET A 71 4.08 1.80 6.76
C MET A 71 5.04 1.74 5.57
N LEU A 72 5.05 0.66 4.78
CA LEU A 72 5.78 0.63 3.51
C LEU A 72 5.25 1.68 2.54
N CYS A 73 3.92 1.76 2.35
CA CYS A 73 3.29 2.77 1.50
C CYS A 73 3.52 4.21 2.04
N ILE A 74 3.37 4.42 3.35
CA ILE A 74 3.59 5.76 3.95
C ILE A 74 5.04 6.21 3.81
N LEU A 75 6.02 5.31 4.04
CA LEU A 75 7.43 5.65 3.87
C LEU A 75 7.80 5.88 2.40
N GLU A 76 7.15 5.19 1.46
CA GLU A 76 7.38 5.37 0.03
C GLU A 76 7.03 6.78 -0.45
N MET A 77 5.91 7.34 0.01
CA MET A 77 5.50 8.70 -0.35
C MET A 77 6.29 9.81 0.39
N GLY A 78 7.23 9.45 1.27
CA GLY A 78 7.99 10.41 2.08
C GLY A 78 7.38 10.76 3.43
N GLY A 79 6.34 10.03 3.86
CA GLY A 79 5.67 10.22 5.15
C GLY A 79 4.41 11.10 5.09
N LEU A 80 3.65 11.09 6.19
CA LEU A 80 2.51 11.97 6.37
C LEU A 80 2.98 13.39 6.73
N THR A 81 2.31 14.41 6.19
CA THR A 81 2.66 15.82 6.39
C THR A 81 1.73 16.50 7.40
N THR A 82 0.46 16.68 7.03
CA THR A 82 -0.57 17.31 7.87
C THR A 82 -1.51 16.30 8.53
N GLY A 83 -1.53 15.06 8.02
CA GLY A 83 -2.29 13.96 8.61
C GLY A 83 -1.51 13.20 9.68
N GLY A 84 -2.07 12.08 10.11
CA GLY A 84 -1.45 11.20 11.10
C GLY A 84 -2.00 9.78 11.02
N LEU A 85 -1.62 8.98 12.02
CA LEU A 85 -2.24 7.69 12.31
C LEU A 85 -3.25 7.91 13.44
N ASN A 86 -4.52 8.05 13.08
CA ASN A 86 -5.60 8.26 14.05
C ASN A 86 -6.23 6.91 14.43
N PHE A 87 -6.40 6.62 15.72
CA PHE A 87 -7.09 5.40 16.15
C PHE A 87 -8.60 5.61 16.12
N ASP A 88 -9.20 5.56 14.93
CA ASP A 88 -10.65 5.40 14.78
C ASP A 88 -11.04 3.94 15.06
N ALA A 89 -10.93 3.58 16.34
CA ALA A 89 -11.09 2.22 16.80
C ALA A 89 -11.72 2.20 18.19
N LYS A 90 -12.45 1.13 18.48
CA LYS A 90 -13.12 0.90 19.76
C LYS A 90 -12.63 -0.38 20.41
N ARG A 91 -12.66 -0.37 21.74
CA ARG A 91 -12.56 -1.61 22.51
C ARG A 91 -13.71 -2.54 22.18
N ARG A 92 -13.52 -3.83 22.43
CA ARG A 92 -14.61 -4.79 22.27
C ARG A 92 -15.66 -4.56 23.36
N ARG A 93 -16.91 -4.92 23.05
CA ARG A 93 -18.05 -4.75 23.97
C ARG A 93 -17.80 -5.37 25.35
N GLU A 94 -17.15 -6.53 25.38
CA GLU A 94 -16.82 -7.27 26.60
C GLU A 94 -15.54 -6.76 27.29
N SER A 95 -14.74 -5.91 26.63
CA SER A 95 -13.57 -5.22 27.20
C SER A 95 -14.00 -3.87 27.77
N HIS A 96 -14.83 -3.92 28.81
CA HIS A 96 -15.53 -2.75 29.35
C HIS A 96 -14.79 -2.02 30.47
N GLU A 97 -13.73 -2.60 31.05
CA GLU A 97 -13.01 -1.96 32.16
C GLU A 97 -12.21 -0.77 31.65
N PRO A 98 -12.09 0.35 32.39
CA PRO A 98 -11.33 1.51 31.92
C PRO A 98 -9.89 1.19 31.50
N ILE A 99 -9.25 0.21 32.14
CA ILE A 99 -7.88 -0.23 31.81
C ILE A 99 -7.77 -0.86 30.41
N ASP A 100 -8.84 -1.46 29.91
CA ASP A 100 -8.87 -2.02 28.55
C ASP A 100 -8.62 -0.95 27.49
N LEU A 101 -8.89 0.33 27.80
CA LEU A 101 -8.67 1.43 26.85
C LEU A 101 -7.18 1.63 26.64
N MET A 102 -6.42 1.49 27.72
CA MET A 102 -4.96 1.55 27.68
C MET A 102 -4.40 0.33 26.95
N HIS A 103 -4.88 -0.87 27.26
CA HIS A 103 -4.44 -2.08 26.56
C HIS A 103 -4.68 -2.00 25.04
N ALA A 104 -5.86 -1.51 24.62
CA ALA A 104 -6.20 -1.37 23.21
C ALA A 104 -5.31 -0.36 22.48
N HIS A 105 -5.13 0.84 23.05
CA HIS A 105 -4.27 1.87 22.44
C HIS A 105 -2.81 1.46 22.43
N ILE A 106 -2.28 0.91 23.53
CA ILE A 106 -0.89 0.44 23.59
C ILE A 106 -0.66 -0.63 22.52
N GLY A 107 -1.59 -1.59 22.38
CA GLY A 107 -1.52 -2.61 21.34
C GLY A 107 -1.48 -2.02 19.93
N GLY A 108 -2.36 -1.07 19.63
CA GLY A 108 -2.39 -0.37 18.34
C GLY A 108 -1.13 0.45 18.05
N MET A 109 -0.67 1.21 19.06
CA MET A 109 0.54 2.05 18.98
C MET A 109 1.79 1.20 18.76
N ASP A 110 1.95 0.12 19.52
CA ASP A 110 3.11 -0.76 19.39
C ASP A 110 3.07 -1.56 18.09
N ALA A 111 1.90 -1.99 17.61
CA ALA A 111 1.77 -2.65 16.32
C ALA A 111 2.24 -1.73 15.18
N PHE A 112 1.76 -0.48 15.14
CA PHE A 112 2.20 0.50 14.14
C PHE A 112 3.67 0.90 14.29
N ALA A 113 4.17 1.05 15.52
CA ALA A 113 5.58 1.33 15.76
C ALA A 113 6.49 0.16 15.32
N ARG A 114 6.04 -1.08 15.51
CA ARG A 114 6.73 -2.27 15.00
C ARG A 114 6.68 -2.31 13.48
N GLY A 115 5.51 -2.12 12.87
CA GLY A 115 5.34 -2.04 11.42
C GLY A 115 6.24 -0.98 10.78
N LEU A 116 6.36 0.20 11.40
CA LEU A 116 7.29 1.26 10.95
C LEU A 116 8.74 0.80 10.96
N LYS A 117 9.19 0.15 12.04
CA LYS A 117 10.57 -0.37 12.13
C LYS A 117 10.87 -1.44 11.09
N VAL A 118 9.91 -2.35 10.87
CA VAL A 118 10.00 -3.42 9.87
C VAL A 118 10.04 -2.82 8.46
N ALA A 119 9.10 -1.93 8.12
CA ALA A 119 9.06 -1.24 6.83
C ALA A 119 10.34 -0.45 6.54
N ALA A 120 10.87 0.28 7.54
CA ALA A 120 12.13 1.00 7.41
C ALA A 120 13.34 0.05 7.21
N ALA A 121 13.32 -1.14 7.79
CA ALA A 121 14.35 -2.16 7.57
C ALA A 121 14.27 -2.73 6.15
N ILE A 122 13.08 -3.10 5.67
CA ILE A 122 12.84 -3.58 4.30
C ILE A 122 13.32 -2.55 3.27
N ARG A 123 12.95 -1.28 3.43
CA ARG A 123 13.34 -0.21 2.49
C ARG A 123 14.84 0.03 2.47
N ARG A 124 15.51 -0.10 3.62
CA ARG A 124 16.97 0.05 3.73
C ARG A 124 17.73 -1.15 3.16
N ASP A 125 17.15 -2.35 3.25
CA ASP A 125 17.71 -3.56 2.68
C ASP A 125 17.69 -3.54 1.14
N GLY A 126 16.63 -3.00 0.53
CA GLY A 126 16.57 -2.71 -0.90
C GLY A 126 16.26 -3.91 -1.80
N ARG A 127 16.31 -5.17 -1.31
CA ARG A 127 16.04 -6.36 -2.14
C ARG A 127 14.66 -6.32 -2.83
N MET A 128 13.66 -5.73 -2.16
CA MET A 128 12.30 -5.61 -2.72
C MET A 128 12.24 -4.54 -3.82
N SER A 129 12.84 -3.37 -3.62
CA SER A 129 12.91 -2.32 -4.65
C SER A 129 13.74 -2.75 -5.85
N ASP A 130 14.88 -3.41 -5.60
CA ASP A 130 15.76 -3.93 -6.65
C ASP A 130 15.04 -4.97 -7.51
N PHE A 131 14.18 -5.80 -6.90
CA PHE A 131 13.39 -6.77 -7.63
C PHE A 131 12.36 -6.09 -8.55
N VAL A 132 11.64 -5.08 -8.06
CA VAL A 132 10.69 -4.31 -8.87
C VAL A 132 11.41 -3.59 -10.00
N GLN A 133 12.53 -2.92 -9.72
CA GLN A 133 13.33 -2.23 -10.74
C GLN A 133 13.82 -3.21 -11.82
N ALA A 134 14.37 -4.36 -11.43
CA ALA A 134 14.81 -5.38 -12.37
C ALA A 134 13.64 -5.92 -13.22
N ARG A 135 12.46 -6.10 -12.62
CA ARG A 135 11.25 -6.59 -13.30
C ARG A 135 10.76 -5.64 -14.40
N TYR A 136 10.89 -4.33 -14.20
CA TYR A 136 10.44 -3.31 -15.16
C TYR A 136 11.57 -2.70 -16.00
N SER A 137 12.82 -3.16 -15.84
CA SER A 137 14.00 -2.60 -16.51
C SER A 137 13.99 -2.57 -18.05
N THR A 138 13.06 -3.29 -18.68
CA THR A 138 12.86 -3.23 -20.14
C THR A 138 12.18 -1.94 -20.59
N PHE A 139 11.44 -1.28 -19.70
CA PHE A 139 10.83 0.01 -19.97
C PHE A 139 11.83 1.18 -19.87
N ASP A 140 12.98 0.98 -19.22
CA ASP A 140 14.04 1.98 -19.15
C ASP A 140 14.94 2.06 -20.40
N LYS A 141 14.67 1.24 -21.43
CA LYS A 141 15.58 1.06 -22.59
C LYS A 141 14.83 0.87 -23.91
N ASP A 142 15.55 1.12 -25.00
CA ASP A 142 15.16 0.77 -26.37
C ASP A 142 13.71 1.15 -26.73
N ILE A 143 12.89 0.17 -27.12
CA ILE A 143 11.48 0.38 -27.44
C ILE A 143 10.64 0.72 -26.21
N GLY A 144 10.99 0.18 -25.03
CA GLY A 144 10.27 0.40 -23.79
C GLY A 144 10.30 1.87 -23.36
N ALA A 145 11.48 2.50 -23.45
CA ALA A 145 11.63 3.92 -23.13
C ALA A 145 10.80 4.80 -24.08
N LYS A 146 10.73 4.43 -25.36
CA LYS A 146 9.88 5.14 -26.33
C LYS A 146 8.38 4.94 -26.07
N ILE A 147 7.99 3.76 -25.58
CA ILE A 147 6.61 3.48 -25.16
C ILE A 147 6.23 4.42 -24.01
N GLU A 148 7.06 4.49 -22.96
CA GLU A 148 6.78 5.36 -21.80
C GLU A 148 6.78 6.84 -22.15
N ALA A 149 7.64 7.26 -23.09
CA ALA A 149 7.67 8.62 -23.60
C ALA A 149 6.50 8.97 -24.55
N GLY A 150 5.68 8.00 -24.95
CA GLY A 150 4.59 8.20 -25.91
C GLY A 150 5.05 8.47 -27.34
N GLU A 151 6.27 8.05 -27.69
CA GLU A 151 6.92 8.33 -28.99
C GLU A 151 6.63 7.26 -30.06
N VAL A 152 5.96 6.16 -29.69
CA VAL A 152 5.64 5.05 -30.61
C VAL A 152 4.15 4.81 -30.68
N GLY A 153 3.66 4.61 -31.91
CA GLY A 153 2.28 4.25 -32.20
C GLY A 153 2.09 2.76 -32.44
N PHE A 154 0.85 2.35 -32.71
CA PHE A 154 0.53 0.94 -32.97
C PHE A 154 1.25 0.37 -34.18
N GLU A 155 1.49 1.16 -35.24
CA GLU A 155 2.23 0.69 -36.43
C GLU A 155 3.68 0.31 -36.12
N ASP A 156 4.35 1.06 -35.23
CA ASP A 156 5.72 0.77 -34.83
C ASP A 156 5.79 -0.44 -33.91
N LEU A 157 4.81 -0.57 -33.01
CA LEU A 157 4.68 -1.71 -32.10
C LEU A 157 4.33 -3.00 -32.86
N GLU A 158 3.48 -2.94 -33.88
CA GLU A 158 3.19 -4.07 -34.76
C GLU A 158 4.45 -4.56 -35.46
N LYS A 159 5.20 -3.65 -36.10
CA LYS A 159 6.47 -3.98 -36.76
C LYS A 159 7.47 -4.57 -35.78
N TYR A 160 7.57 -4.00 -34.57
CA TYR A 160 8.42 -4.54 -33.51
C TYR A 160 8.00 -5.95 -33.13
N ALA A 161 6.71 -6.21 -32.89
CA ALA A 161 6.20 -7.52 -32.53
C ALA A 161 6.46 -8.57 -33.63
N LEU A 162 6.21 -8.23 -34.91
CA LEU A 162 6.44 -9.12 -36.04
C LEU A 162 7.93 -9.43 -36.30
N SER A 163 8.82 -8.52 -35.89
CA SER A 163 10.28 -8.65 -36.11
C SER A 163 11.01 -9.31 -34.94
N ASN A 164 10.34 -9.56 -33.82
CA ASN A 164 10.92 -10.16 -32.62
C ASN A 164 10.37 -11.56 -32.37
N PRO A 165 11.14 -12.44 -31.69
CA PRO A 165 10.64 -13.75 -31.28
C PRO A 165 9.57 -13.62 -30.19
N GLU A 166 8.92 -14.74 -29.87
CA GLU A 166 7.98 -14.84 -28.74
C GLU A 166 8.61 -14.28 -27.44
N PRO A 167 7.92 -13.41 -26.70
CA PRO A 167 8.45 -12.82 -25.49
C PRO A 167 8.69 -13.86 -24.40
N ILE A 168 9.85 -13.77 -23.75
CA ILE A 168 10.15 -14.56 -22.55
C ILE A 168 9.77 -13.74 -21.33
N VAL A 169 8.73 -14.15 -20.62
CA VAL A 169 8.26 -13.46 -19.42
C VAL A 169 9.01 -13.96 -18.19
N ALA A 170 9.62 -13.04 -17.44
CA ALA A 170 10.28 -13.38 -16.19
C ALA A 170 9.27 -13.72 -15.07
N SER A 171 9.58 -14.77 -14.30
CA SER A 171 8.78 -15.18 -13.12
C SER A 171 8.58 -14.01 -12.14
N GLY A 172 7.37 -13.91 -11.58
CA GLY A 172 7.01 -12.90 -10.59
C GLY A 172 7.62 -13.11 -9.20
N ARG A 173 8.15 -14.31 -8.91
CA ARG A 173 8.80 -14.64 -7.62
C ARG A 173 7.96 -14.26 -6.39
N GLN A 174 6.63 -14.38 -6.48
CA GLN A 174 5.66 -13.99 -5.45
C GLN A 174 6.03 -14.59 -4.09
N GLU A 175 6.16 -15.92 -4.00
CA GLU A 175 6.42 -16.65 -2.76
C GLU A 175 7.79 -16.27 -2.17
N ARG A 176 8.76 -15.92 -3.03
CA ARG A 176 10.07 -15.42 -2.57
C ARG A 176 9.94 -14.04 -1.94
N MET A 177 9.09 -13.16 -2.48
CA MET A 177 8.84 -11.82 -1.94
C MET A 177 8.04 -11.90 -0.63
N GLU A 178 7.06 -12.81 -0.55
CA GLU A 178 6.33 -13.08 0.69
C GLU A 178 7.26 -13.63 1.78
N ASN A 179 8.16 -14.55 1.43
CA ASN A 179 9.19 -15.05 2.36
C ASN A 179 10.18 -13.96 2.78
N LEU A 180 10.54 -13.04 1.87
CA LEU A 180 11.37 -11.89 2.19
C LEU A 180 10.67 -10.99 3.22
N LEU A 181 9.39 -10.69 3.05
CA LEU A 181 8.61 -9.94 4.04
C LEU A 181 8.62 -10.65 5.40
N ASN A 182 8.39 -11.96 5.43
CA ASN A 182 8.42 -12.77 6.65
C ASN A 182 9.79 -12.75 7.35
N GLU A 183 10.89 -12.55 6.63
CA GLU A 183 12.24 -12.44 7.22
C GLU A 183 12.38 -11.23 8.15
N PHE A 184 11.63 -10.15 7.88
CA PHE A 184 11.73 -8.90 8.64
C PHE A 184 10.73 -8.74 9.78
N ILE A 185 9.61 -9.46 9.71
CA ILE A 185 8.52 -9.39 10.70
C ILE A 185 8.97 -10.03 12.02
#